data_AF-A0A8H8DGU5-F1
#
_entry.id   AF-A0A8H8DGU5-F1
#
_cell.length_a   1.000
_cell.length_b   1.000
_cell.length_c   1.000
_cell.angle_alpha   90.00
_cell.angle_beta   90.00
_cell.angle_gamma   90.00
#
_symmetry.space_group_name_H-M   'P 1'
#
loop_
_entity.id
_entity.type
_entity.pdbx_description
1 polymer ?
#
loop_
_entity_poly.entity_id
_entity_poly.type
_entity_poly.pdbx_seq_one_letter_code
_entity_poly.pdbx_strand_id
1 'polypeptide(L)'
;MTNAADPRTLLVPSQPGTPRGSPKRPGPKALKPFNTGDIKVLLLEDINECAGQLLAGAGYQRAHFPAPTQRLLTSAFPRRLFRSTRFLRCRSKTRLTESILRHAKHLLAIGCFCIGTNQVDLNYATQHG
;
A
#
# COMPACT_ATOMS: atom_id res chain seq x y z
N MET A 1 24.79 39.11 -61.65
CA MET A 1 24.35 37.77 -61.20
C MET A 1 25.57 37.07 -60.63
N THR A 2 25.74 36.65 -59.39
CA THR A 2 25.02 36.70 -58.10
C THR A 2 26.07 36.17 -57.10
N ASN A 3 26.12 36.74 -55.89
CA ASN A 3 26.98 36.33 -54.78
C ASN A 3 27.03 34.82 -54.53
N ALA A 4 28.16 34.32 -54.01
CA ALA A 4 28.18 33.70 -52.68
C ALA A 4 29.62 33.39 -52.26
N ALA A 5 30.16 34.25 -51.38
CA ALA A 5 31.22 33.86 -50.47
C ALA A 5 30.68 32.73 -49.57
N ASP A 6 31.43 31.64 -49.43
CA ASP A 6 31.15 30.61 -48.42
C ASP A 6 31.92 30.98 -47.13
N PRO A 7 31.25 31.49 -46.08
CA PRO A 7 31.92 31.95 -44.90
C PRO A 7 31.75 30.91 -43.78
N ARG A 8 32.90 30.47 -43.25
CA ARG A 8 33.07 30.00 -41.88
C ARG A 8 32.55 28.58 -41.60
N THR A 9 33.48 27.64 -41.73
CA THR A 9 33.62 26.50 -40.82
C THR A 9 33.54 26.99 -39.37
N LEU A 10 32.36 26.94 -38.78
CA LEU A 10 32.15 27.18 -37.35
C LEU A 10 32.59 25.92 -36.61
N LEU A 11 33.84 25.92 -36.13
CA LEU A 11 34.32 24.99 -35.12
C LEU A 11 33.53 25.25 -33.84
N VAL A 12 32.55 24.39 -33.54
CA VAL A 12 31.82 24.41 -32.27
C VAL A 12 32.77 23.90 -31.17
N PRO A 13 33.03 24.65 -30.08
CA PRO A 13 33.77 24.12 -28.95
C PRO A 13 32.89 23.12 -28.19
N SER A 14 33.36 21.89 -28.05
CA SER A 14 32.77 20.86 -27.19
C SER A 14 32.93 21.28 -25.72
N GLN A 15 31.81 21.65 -25.08
CA GLN A 15 31.76 21.89 -23.64
C GLN A 15 31.92 20.57 -22.88
N PRO A 16 32.75 20.49 -21.82
CA PRO A 16 32.79 19.32 -20.95
C PRO A 16 31.46 19.18 -20.20
N GLY A 17 30.78 18.06 -20.40
CA GLY A 17 29.53 17.73 -19.73
C GLY A 17 29.72 17.69 -18.21
N THR A 18 28.90 18.44 -17.49
CA THR A 18 28.82 18.34 -16.03
C THR A 18 28.42 16.93 -15.62
N PRO A 19 29.10 16.31 -14.64
CA PRO A 19 28.69 14.99 -14.15
C PRO A 19 27.31 15.14 -13.51
N ARG A 20 26.30 14.56 -14.15
CA ARG A 20 24.93 14.50 -13.67
C ARG A 20 24.93 13.63 -12.41
N GLY A 21 24.98 14.27 -11.24
CA GLY A 21 24.86 13.60 -9.95
C GLY A 21 23.58 12.76 -9.92
N SER A 22 23.71 11.46 -9.66
CA SER A 22 22.57 10.59 -9.46
C SER A 22 21.79 11.05 -8.22
N PRO A 23 20.44 11.14 -8.27
CA PRO A 23 19.67 11.50 -7.10
C PRO A 23 19.91 10.41 -6.04
N LYS A 24 20.47 10.80 -4.89
CA LYS A 24 20.63 9.92 -3.73
C LYS A 24 19.24 9.39 -3.36
N ARG A 25 19.02 8.09 -3.53
CA ARG A 25 17.82 7.41 -2.99
C ARG A 25 17.81 7.65 -1.48
N PRO A 26 16.72 8.19 -0.90
CA PRO A 26 16.64 8.30 0.55
C PRO A 26 16.78 6.89 1.12
N GLY A 27 17.70 6.72 2.08
CA GLY A 27 17.83 5.47 2.83
C GLY A 27 16.52 5.11 3.54
N PRO A 28 16.34 3.85 3.97
CA PRO A 28 15.13 3.43 4.67
C PRO A 28 14.93 4.33 5.89
N LYS A 29 13.84 5.11 5.84
CA LYS A 29 13.47 6.00 6.93
C LYS A 29 13.06 5.12 8.09
N ALA A 30 13.87 5.09 9.15
CA ALA A 30 13.52 4.36 10.38
C ALA A 30 12.17 4.88 10.86
N LEU A 31 11.15 4.03 10.76
CA LEU A 31 9.81 4.35 11.21
C LEU A 31 9.90 4.56 12.72
N LYS A 32 9.41 5.70 13.22
CA LYS A 32 9.36 5.97 14.66
C LYS A 32 8.70 4.77 15.35
N PRO A 33 9.22 4.28 16.49
CA PRO A 33 8.55 3.23 17.24
C PRO A 33 7.20 3.79 17.70
N PHE A 34 6.14 3.41 17.00
CA PHE A 34 4.77 3.66 17.40
C PHE A 34 4.41 2.64 18.47
N ASN A 35 3.55 3.02 19.42
CA ASN A 35 3.06 2.09 20.44
C ASN A 35 2.34 0.92 19.77
N THR A 36 3.04 -0.20 19.63
CA THR A 36 2.60 -1.33 18.80
C THR A 36 1.36 -2.00 19.39
N GLY A 37 1.19 -1.89 20.71
CA GLY A 37 0.04 -2.40 21.46
C GLY A 37 -1.30 -1.79 21.03
N ASP A 38 -1.33 -0.60 20.43
CA ASP A 38 -2.59 0.02 19.99
C ASP A 38 -3.01 -0.43 18.57
N ILE A 39 -2.14 -1.17 17.87
CA ILE A 39 -2.36 -1.51 16.48
C ILE A 39 -3.05 -2.86 16.38
N LYS A 40 -4.27 -2.82 15.84
CA LYS A 40 -5.08 -4.00 15.54
C LYS A 40 -4.96 -4.37 14.08
N VAL A 41 -4.58 -5.63 13.85
CA VAL A 41 -4.51 -6.26 12.54
C VAL A 41 -5.67 -7.25 12.41
N LEU A 42 -6.52 -7.05 11.41
CA LEU A 42 -7.62 -7.94 11.08
C LEU A 42 -7.19 -8.90 9.97
N LEU A 43 -7.18 -10.18 10.29
CA LEU A 43 -6.83 -11.28 9.41
C LEU A 43 -8.13 -11.96 8.97
N LEU A 44 -8.50 -11.81 7.70
CA LEU A 44 -9.66 -12.45 7.10
C LEU A 44 -9.23 -13.68 6.31
N GLU A 45 -10.11 -14.67 6.27
CA GLU A 45 -9.91 -16.00 5.66
C GLU A 45 -8.88 -16.85 6.40
N ASP A 46 -8.68 -18.07 5.90
CA ASP A 46 -7.67 -18.99 6.40
C ASP A 46 -6.28 -18.65 5.85
N ILE A 47 -5.35 -18.46 6.77
CA ILE A 47 -4.04 -17.85 6.56
C ILE A 47 -3.02 -18.66 7.31
N ASN A 48 -1.80 -18.68 6.77
CA ASN A 48 -0.73 -19.38 7.45
C ASN A 48 -0.51 -18.81 8.85
N GLU A 49 -0.51 -19.68 9.85
CA GLU A 49 -0.35 -19.33 11.27
C GLU A 49 0.94 -18.55 11.56
N CYS A 50 1.99 -18.79 10.78
CA CYS A 50 3.26 -18.08 10.87
C CYS A 50 3.07 -16.55 10.77
N ALA A 51 2.23 -16.08 9.84
CA ALA A 51 1.93 -14.65 9.71
C ALA A 51 1.30 -14.09 10.99
N GLY A 52 0.45 -14.89 11.63
CA GLY A 52 -0.13 -14.58 12.92
C GLY A 52 0.92 -14.50 14.03
N GLN A 53 1.77 -15.52 14.13
CA GLN A 53 2.83 -15.58 15.15
C GLN A 53 3.82 -14.42 15.02
N LEU A 54 4.23 -14.08 13.80
CA LEU A 54 5.12 -12.94 13.54
C LEU A 54 4.50 -11.61 14.00
N LEU A 55 3.23 -11.39 13.69
CA LEU A 55 2.51 -10.20 14.13
C LEU A 55 2.36 -10.15 15.67
N ALA A 56 2.08 -11.29 16.33
CA ALA A 56 2.04 -11.35 17.79
C ALA A 56 3.41 -11.10 18.42
N GLY A 57 4.47 -11.74 17.90
CA GLY A 57 5.84 -11.58 18.38
C GLY A 57 6.36 -10.15 18.22
N ALA A 58 5.87 -9.42 17.22
CA ALA A 58 6.14 -8.00 17.05
C ALA A 58 5.27 -7.08 17.93
N GLY A 59 4.35 -7.60 18.74
CA GLY A 59 3.53 -6.83 19.68
C GLY A 59 2.23 -6.26 19.11
N TYR A 60 1.77 -6.73 17.95
CA TYR A 60 0.50 -6.29 17.35
C TYR A 60 -0.69 -7.09 17.90
N GLN A 61 -1.81 -6.41 18.14
CA GLN A 61 -3.08 -7.07 18.41
C GLN A 61 -3.64 -7.68 17.13
N ARG A 62 -4.16 -8.91 17.19
CA ARG A 62 -4.69 -9.62 16.03
C ARG A 62 -6.10 -10.10 16.28
N ALA A 63 -6.95 -9.93 15.28
CA ALA A 63 -8.24 -10.59 15.20
C ALA A 63 -8.26 -11.46 13.95
N HIS A 64 -8.56 -12.75 14.09
CA HIS A 64 -8.59 -13.70 12.97
C HIS A 64 -10.01 -14.18 12.73
N PHE A 65 -10.45 -14.09 11.47
CA PHE A 65 -11.76 -14.53 10.99
C PHE A 65 -11.56 -15.48 9.81
N PRO A 66 -11.48 -16.81 10.04
CA PRO A 66 -11.08 -17.79 9.02
C PRO A 66 -12.12 -18.04 7.92
N ALA A 67 -13.41 -17.83 8.20
CA ALA A 67 -14.50 -18.07 7.26
C ALA A 67 -15.45 -16.86 7.13
N PRO A 68 -14.97 -15.72 6.61
CA PRO A 68 -15.82 -14.55 6.44
C PRO A 68 -16.76 -14.78 5.24
N THR A 69 -18.07 -14.74 5.47
CA THR A 69 -19.04 -14.66 4.37
C THR A 69 -19.37 -13.19 4.08
N GLN A 70 -19.70 -12.86 2.84
CA GLN A 70 -20.03 -11.48 2.46
C GLN A 70 -21.18 -10.90 3.30
N ARG A 71 -22.18 -11.74 3.60
CA ARG A 71 -23.31 -11.36 4.46
C ARG A 71 -22.85 -11.01 5.88
N LEU A 72 -21.90 -11.76 6.43
CA LEU A 72 -21.32 -11.47 7.74
C LEU A 72 -20.54 -10.16 7.70
N LEU A 73 -19.72 -9.90 6.68
CA LEU A 73 -18.93 -8.67 6.54
C LEU A 73 -19.81 -7.41 6.50
N THR A 74 -21.02 -7.52 5.95
CA THR A 74 -22.02 -6.43 5.92
C THR A 74 -22.94 -6.43 7.16
N SER A 75 -22.71 -7.28 8.16
CA SER A 75 -23.48 -7.31 9.41
C SER A 75 -22.90 -6.39 10.50
N ALA A 76 -23.61 -6.23 11.63
CA ALA A 76 -23.21 -5.29 12.68
C ALA A 76 -21.91 -5.66 13.41
N PHE A 77 -21.59 -6.95 13.44
CA PHE A 77 -20.48 -7.47 14.23
C PHE A 77 -19.10 -7.07 13.68
N PRO A 78 -18.74 -7.39 12.41
CA PRO A 78 -17.45 -6.98 11.88
C PRO A 78 -17.34 -5.46 11.69
N ARG A 79 -18.45 -4.70 11.57
CA ARG A 79 -18.40 -3.23 11.53
C ARG A 79 -17.66 -2.62 12.73
N ARG A 80 -17.83 -3.17 13.93
CA ARG A 80 -17.11 -2.68 15.13
C ARG A 80 -15.62 -3.01 15.03
N LEU A 81 -15.29 -4.19 14.51
CA LEU A 81 -13.92 -4.63 14.34
C LEU A 81 -13.17 -3.76 13.31
N PHE A 82 -13.79 -3.54 12.15
CA PHE A 82 -13.27 -2.67 11.08
C PHE A 82 -12.96 -1.25 11.57
N ARG A 83 -13.80 -0.66 12.44
CA ARG A 83 -13.57 0.68 12.99
C ARG A 83 -12.28 0.80 13.81
N SER A 84 -11.89 -0.26 14.51
CA SER A 84 -10.69 -0.27 15.36
C SER A 84 -9.46 -0.85 14.67
N THR A 85 -9.64 -1.39 13.46
CA THR A 85 -8.59 -2.04 12.68
C THR A 85 -7.73 -1.01 11.98
N ARG A 86 -6.41 -1.15 12.09
CA ARG A 86 -5.42 -0.33 11.35
C ARG A 86 -4.87 -1.04 10.12
N PHE A 87 -4.74 -2.35 10.18
CA PHE A 87 -4.29 -3.15 9.04
C PHE A 87 -5.29 -4.24 8.77
N LEU A 88 -5.72 -4.35 7.51
CA LEU A 88 -6.64 -5.38 7.07
C LEU A 88 -5.93 -6.32 6.12
N ARG A 89 -6.20 -7.61 6.26
CA ARG A 89 -5.56 -8.64 5.47
C ARG A 89 -6.58 -9.61 4.90
N CYS A 90 -6.63 -9.79 3.59
CA CYS A 90 -7.60 -10.67 2.93
C CYS A 90 -6.95 -11.58 1.87
N ARG A 91 -7.72 -12.56 1.39
CA ARG A 91 -7.38 -13.40 0.22
C ARG A 91 -8.47 -13.24 -0.83
N SER A 92 -8.68 -14.26 -1.67
CA SER A 92 -9.53 -14.20 -2.86
C SER A 92 -11.03 -14.33 -2.57
N LYS A 93 -11.44 -14.87 -1.41
CA LYS A 93 -12.88 -15.09 -1.11
C LYS A 93 -13.54 -13.86 -0.50
N THR A 94 -12.79 -13.01 0.19
CA THR A 94 -13.33 -11.79 0.83
C THR A 94 -13.46 -10.66 -0.18
N ARG A 95 -14.65 -10.07 -0.33
CA ARG A 95 -14.85 -8.89 -1.17
C ARG A 95 -14.95 -7.62 -0.33
N LEU A 96 -13.95 -6.75 -0.44
CA LEU A 96 -13.88 -5.46 0.23
C LEU A 96 -14.46 -4.37 -0.66
N THR A 97 -15.78 -4.21 -0.59
CA THR A 97 -16.52 -3.17 -1.30
C THR A 97 -16.42 -1.83 -0.57
N GLU A 98 -16.69 -0.72 -1.27
CA GLU A 98 -16.85 0.61 -0.67
C GLU A 98 -17.70 0.59 0.62
N SER A 99 -18.84 -0.12 0.60
CA SER A 99 -19.74 -0.19 1.76
C SER A 99 -19.07 -0.75 3.02
N ILE A 100 -18.14 -1.70 2.87
CA ILE A 100 -17.37 -2.29 3.97
C ILE A 100 -16.24 -1.34 4.36
N LEU A 101 -15.49 -0.83 3.37
CA LEU A 101 -14.34 0.06 3.58
C LEU A 101 -14.75 1.37 4.27
N ARG A 102 -15.94 1.91 3.99
CA ARG A 102 -16.49 3.11 4.65
C ARG A 102 -16.62 2.97 6.17
N HIS A 103 -16.73 1.74 6.68
CA HIS A 103 -16.77 1.49 8.11
C HIS A 103 -15.37 1.44 8.76
N ALA A 104 -14.32 1.25 7.97
CA ALA A 104 -12.94 1.08 8.43
C ALA A 104 -12.20 2.42 8.50
N LYS A 105 -12.69 3.34 9.35
CA LYS A 105 -12.19 4.73 9.43
C LYS A 105 -10.72 4.89 9.82
N HIS A 106 -10.12 3.90 10.48
CA HIS A 106 -8.75 3.96 11.00
C HIS A 106 -7.79 3.07 10.19
N LEU A 107 -8.25 2.55 9.05
CA LEU A 107 -7.50 1.66 8.21
C LEU A 107 -6.36 2.41 7.52
N LEU A 108 -5.13 1.91 7.68
CA LEU A 108 -3.92 2.48 7.10
C LEU A 108 -3.48 1.73 5.86
N ALA A 109 -3.65 0.42 5.83
CA ALA A 109 -3.32 -0.39 4.66
C ALA A 109 -4.13 -1.68 4.58
N ILE A 110 -4.30 -2.15 3.34
CA ILE A 110 -4.90 -3.45 3.01
C ILE A 110 -3.82 -4.32 2.39
N GLY A 111 -3.57 -5.48 2.99
CA GLY A 111 -2.71 -6.52 2.44
C GLY A 111 -3.51 -7.61 1.74
N CYS A 112 -3.30 -7.79 0.44
CA CYS A 112 -3.86 -8.90 -0.33
C CYS A 112 -2.86 -10.06 -0.38
N PHE A 113 -3.19 -11.20 0.23
CA PHE A 113 -2.29 -12.35 0.34
C PHE A 113 -2.60 -13.39 -0.76
N CYS A 114 -2.82 -12.87 -1.96
CA CYS A 114 -3.13 -13.61 -3.18
C CYS A 114 -2.54 -12.85 -4.38
N ILE A 115 -2.52 -13.50 -5.54
CA ILE A 115 -1.92 -12.93 -6.77
C ILE A 115 -2.67 -11.66 -7.23
N GLY A 116 -4.00 -11.64 -7.06
CA GLY A 116 -4.86 -10.54 -7.53
C GLY A 116 -5.44 -9.68 -6.41
N THR A 117 -5.98 -8.53 -6.82
CA THR A 117 -6.59 -7.51 -5.95
C THR A 117 -8.03 -7.12 -6.38
N ASN A 118 -8.61 -7.82 -7.35
CA ASN A 118 -9.93 -7.55 -7.95
C ASN A 118 -11.10 -7.54 -6.94
N GLN A 119 -10.91 -8.18 -5.79
CA GLN A 119 -11.87 -8.27 -4.70
C GLN A 119 -11.87 -7.02 -3.81
N VAL A 120 -10.94 -6.09 -4.02
CA VAL A 120 -10.85 -4.82 -3.30
C VAL A 120 -11.32 -3.69 -4.20
N ASP A 121 -12.15 -2.81 -3.65
CA ASP A 121 -12.49 -1.55 -4.29
C ASP A 121 -11.28 -0.60 -4.26
N LEU A 122 -10.42 -0.74 -5.27
CA LEU A 122 -9.18 0.03 -5.38
C LEU A 122 -9.44 1.53 -5.54
N ASN A 123 -10.52 1.90 -6.24
CA ASN A 123 -10.88 3.30 -6.42
C ASN A 123 -11.24 3.94 -5.08
N TYR A 124 -12.13 3.30 -4.31
CA TYR A 124 -12.49 3.78 -2.99
C TYR A 124 -11.28 3.83 -2.06
N ALA A 125 -10.47 2.77 -2.04
CA ALA A 125 -9.28 2.68 -1.19
C ALA A 125 -8.25 3.77 -1.52
N THR A 126 -8.02 4.06 -2.81
CA THR A 126 -7.05 5.08 -3.25
C THR A 126 -7.52 6.50 -2.94
N GLN A 127 -8.83 6.76 -3.00
CA GLN A 127 -9.40 8.06 -2.67
C GLN A 127 -9.39 8.38 -1.16
N HIS A 128 -9.26 7.37 -0.31
CA HIS A 128 -9.38 7.48 1.15
C HIS A 128 -8.11 7.07 1.91
N GLY A 129 -7.01 6.79 1.22
CA GLY A 129 -5.70 6.43 1.79
C GLY A 129 -4.65 7.48 1.49
#